data_AF-A0A2N2LQZ6-F1
#
_entry.id   AF-A0A2N2LQZ6-F1
#
_cell.length_a   1.000
_cell.length_b   1.000
_cell.length_c   1.000
_cell.angle_alpha   90.00
_cell.angle_beta   90.00
_cell.angle_gamma   90.00
#
_symmetry.space_group_name_H-M   'P 1'
#
loop_
_entity.id
_entity.type
_entity.pdbx_description
1 polymer ?
#
loop_
_entity_poly.entity_id
_entity_poly.type
_entity_poly.pdbx_seq_one_letter_code
_entity_poly.pdbx_strand_id
1 'polypeptide(L)' 'MKKYKVKKTIQEINEKIKKGRAVVVTAEEMIDVVERHGDVEAARRIDVVTTGTFGAMCSSGAFLNFGHTSPKIRA' A
#
# COMPACT_ATOMS: atom_id res chain seq x y z
N MET A 1 -22.94 -6.52 -1.04
CA MET A 1 -21.59 -6.26 -0.47
C MET A 1 -21.17 -7.43 0.40
N LYS A 2 -19.93 -7.93 0.27
CA LYS A 2 -19.41 -9.01 1.14
C LYS A 2 -19.41 -8.57 2.61
N LYS A 3 -19.84 -9.44 3.51
CA LYS A 3 -19.91 -9.18 4.96
C LYS A 3 -18.57 -9.54 5.60
N TYR A 4 -17.69 -8.55 5.78
CA TYR A 4 -16.42 -8.75 6.49
C TYR A 4 -16.64 -8.74 8.01
N LYS A 5 -15.92 -9.61 8.74
CA LYS A 5 -15.95 -9.68 10.22
C LYS A 5 -15.33 -8.45 10.88
N VAL A 6 -14.44 -7.76 10.16
CA VAL A 6 -13.78 -6.51 10.56
C VAL A 6 -13.97 -5.51 9.43
N LYS A 7 -14.31 -4.27 9.76
CA LYS A 7 -14.43 -3.17 8.81
C LYS A 7 -13.69 -1.97 9.39
N LYS A 8 -12.78 -1.40 8.60
CA LYS A 8 -12.11 -0.13 8.86
C LYS A 8 -12.38 0.79 7.68
N THR A 9 -12.52 2.08 7.94
CA THR A 9 -12.68 3.08 6.87
C THR A 9 -11.35 3.77 6.58
N ILE A 10 -11.19 4.29 5.36
CA ILE A 10 -9.99 5.06 5.01
C ILE A 10 -9.90 6.32 5.89
N GLN A 11 -11.03 6.95 6.20
CA GLN A 11 -11.12 8.10 7.09
C GLN A 11 -10.58 7.76 8.49
N GLU A 12 -11.03 6.66 9.08
CA GLU A 12 -10.55 6.17 10.38
C GLU A 12 -9.04 5.90 10.36
N ILE A 13 -8.54 5.20 9.33
CA ILE A 13 -7.11 4.89 9.21
C ILE A 13 -6.29 6.17 9.07
N ASN A 14 -6.72 7.13 8.24
CA ASN A 14 -6.04 8.41 8.06
C ASN A 14 -5.99 9.23 9.35
N GLU A 15 -7.03 9.19 10.17
CA GLU A 15 -7.01 9.83 11.50
C GLU A 15 -6.00 9.17 12.44
N LYS A 16 -5.89 7.84 12.45
CA LYS A 16 -4.88 7.12 13.25
C LYS A 16 -3.47 7.47 12.80
N ILE A 17 -3.23 7.56 11.49
CA ILE A 17 -1.94 7.97 10.92
C ILE A 17 -1.59 9.40 11.38
N LYS A 18 -2.51 10.35 11.22
CA LYS A 18 -2.31 11.76 11.65
C LYS A 18 -2.03 11.88 13.15
N LYS A 19 -2.62 11.00 13.97
CA LYS A 19 -2.43 10.96 15.42
C LYS A 19 -1.18 10.17 15.86
N GLY A 20 -0.44 9.58 14.92
CA GLY A 20 0.72 8.73 15.24
C GLY A 20 0.36 7.44 15.98
N ARG A 21 -0.88 6.93 15.80
CA ARG A 21 -1.42 5.74 16.50
C ARG A 21 -1.68 4.56 15.58
N ALA A 22 -1.45 4.71 14.27
CA ALA A 22 -1.67 3.63 13.33
C ALA A 22 -0.65 2.51 13.56
N VAL A 23 -1.12 1.27 13.62
CA VAL A 23 -0.24 0.09 13.65
C VAL A 23 0.09 -0.28 12.21
N VAL A 24 1.37 -0.12 11.86
CA VAL A 24 1.90 -0.37 10.51
C VAL A 24 2.87 -1.55 10.57
N VAL A 25 2.71 -2.49 9.66
CA VAL A 25 3.59 -3.67 9.52
C VAL A 25 3.97 -3.87 8.06
N THR A 26 5.05 -4.58 7.82
CA THR A 26 5.42 -5.05 6.48
C THR A 26 4.58 -6.26 6.06
N ALA A 27 4.59 -6.58 4.77
CA ALA A 27 3.95 -7.78 4.24
C ALA A 27 4.51 -9.07 4.87
N GLU A 28 5.82 -9.11 5.18
CA GLU A 28 6.46 -10.25 5.84
C GLU A 28 5.97 -10.39 7.29
N GLU A 29 5.99 -9.29 8.07
CA GLU A 29 5.50 -9.28 9.46
C GLU A 29 4.01 -9.64 9.56
N MET A 30 3.22 -9.30 8.54
CA MET A 30 1.79 -9.65 8.51
C MET A 30 1.55 -11.16 8.51
N ILE A 31 2.45 -11.95 7.89
CA ILE A 31 2.36 -13.41 7.88
C ILE A 31 2.43 -13.95 9.32
N ASP A 32 3.44 -13.52 10.08
CA ASP A 32 3.64 -13.92 11.47
C ASP A 32 2.50 -13.48 12.39
N VAL A 33 1.90 -12.32 12.13
CA VAL A 33 0.77 -11.80 12.91
C VAL A 33 -0.47 -12.68 12.69
N VAL A 34 -0.73 -13.08 11.44
CA VAL A 34 -1.85 -13.98 11.12
C VAL A 34 -1.62 -15.38 11.68
N GLU A 35 -0.41 -15.92 11.58
CA GLU A 35 -0.09 -17.26 12.12
C GLU A 35 -0.30 -17.31 13.65
N ARG A 36 0.12 -16.26 14.37
CA ARG A 36 0.02 -16.22 15.84
C ARG A 36 -1.37 -15.87 16.38
N HIS A 37 -2.16 -15.10 15.64
CA HIS A 37 -3.40 -14.52 16.17
C HIS A 37 -4.66 -14.86 15.36
N GLY A 38 -4.51 -15.41 14.16
CA GLY A 38 -5.60 -15.62 13.22
C GLY A 38 -5.94 -14.38 12.39
N ASP A 39 -6.56 -14.60 11.23
CA ASP A 39 -6.90 -13.59 10.23
C ASP A 39 -7.80 -12.47 10.76
N VAL A 40 -8.82 -12.81 11.56
CA VAL A 40 -9.77 -11.85 12.11
C VAL A 40 -9.12 -10.93 13.14
N GLU A 41 -8.30 -11.47 14.04
CA GLU A 41 -7.61 -10.67 15.06
C GLU A 41 -6.49 -9.84 14.45
N ALA A 42 -5.74 -10.41 13.50
CA ALA A 42 -4.75 -9.66 12.72
C ALA A 42 -5.39 -8.44 12.05
N ALA A 43 -6.55 -8.61 11.40
CA ALA A 43 -7.30 -7.52 10.78
C ALA A 43 -7.82 -6.48 11.78
N ARG A 44 -8.12 -6.86 13.04
CA ARG A 44 -8.48 -5.90 14.10
C ARG A 44 -7.28 -5.06 14.52
N ARG A 45 -6.12 -5.70 14.73
CA ARG A 45 -4.92 -5.08 15.30
C ARG A 45 -4.16 -4.21 14.30
N ILE A 46 -4.05 -4.62 13.04
CA ILE A 46 -3.20 -3.97 12.04
C ILE A 46 -4.01 -2.95 11.23
N ASP A 47 -3.51 -1.73 11.10
CA ASP A 47 -4.18 -0.66 10.34
C ASP A 47 -3.65 -0.55 8.91
N VAL A 48 -2.34 -0.71 8.70
CA VAL A 48 -1.70 -0.62 7.38
C VAL A 48 -0.67 -1.73 7.21
N VAL A 49 -0.71 -2.39 6.05
CA VAL A 49 0.34 -3.33 5.62
C VAL A 49 1.12 -2.65 4.50
N THR A 50 2.43 -2.52 4.66
CA THR A 50 3.33 -1.95 3.65
C THR A 50 4.05 -3.06 2.91
N THR A 51 4.22 -2.90 1.61
CA THR A 51 5.05 -3.78 0.81
C THR A 51 5.97 -2.93 -0.05
N GLY A 52 7.22 -3.38 -0.19
CA GLY A 52 8.18 -2.79 -1.11
C GLY A 52 8.19 -3.59 -2.39
N THR A 53 7.91 -2.95 -3.52
CA THR A 53 8.13 -3.57 -4.84
C THR A 53 9.34 -2.93 -5.48
N PHE A 54 10.37 -3.73 -5.80
CA PHE A 54 11.48 -3.27 -6.62
C PHE A 54 11.12 -3.44 -8.11
N GLY A 55 10.37 -2.49 -8.65
CA GLY A 55 9.95 -2.47 -10.05
C GLY A 55 9.06 -1.27 -10.37
N ALA A 56 8.97 -0.90 -11.64
CA ALA A 56 7.99 0.08 -12.09
C ALA A 56 6.59 -0.48 -11.78
N MET A 57 5.83 0.16 -10.89
CA MET A 57 4.46 -0.28 -10.58
C MET A 57 3.63 -0.27 -11.87
N CYS A 58 2.91 -1.36 -12.13
CA CYS A 58 2.10 -1.57 -13.34
C CYS A 58 0.92 -0.57 -13.51
N SER A 59 0.81 0.44 -12.63
CA SER A 59 -0.26 1.43 -12.59
C SER A 59 0.22 2.87 -12.37
N SER A 60 1.51 3.09 -12.13
CA SER A 60 2.10 4.43 -12.14
C SER A 60 2.45 4.79 -13.58
N GLY A 61 1.44 5.13 -14.39
CA GLY A 61 1.65 5.62 -15.74
C GLY A 61 2.52 6.88 -15.73
N ALA A 62 3.79 6.75 -16.09
CA ALA A 62 4.68 7.87 -16.33
C ALA A 62 4.63 8.21 -17.82
N PHE A 63 3.96 9.30 -18.17
CA PHE A 63 4.06 9.88 -19.51
C PHE A 63 5.24 10.85 -19.53
N LEU A 64 6.36 10.37 -20.09
CA LEU A 64 7.55 11.18 -20.31
C LEU A 64 7.56 11.67 -21.76
N ASN A 65 7.38 12.98 -21.97
CA ASN A 65 7.55 13.61 -23.27
C ASN A 65 8.90 14.32 -23.30
N PHE A 66 9.86 13.76 -24.02
CA PHE A 66 11.21 14.33 -24.17
C PHE A 66 11.32 15.41 -25.25
N GLY A 67 10.20 15.76 -25.90
CA GLY A 67 10.19 16.68 -27.03
C GLY A 67 10.97 16.14 -28.22
N HIS A 68 11.09 16.95 -29.26
CA HIS A 68 11.95 16.64 -30.39
C HIS A 68 13.38 17.00 -30.02
N THR A 69 14.32 16.08 -30.23
CA THR A 69 15.75 16.37 -30.07
C THR A 69 16.15 17.51 -31.01
N SER A 70 16.92 18.48 -30.51
CA SER A 70 17.55 19.52 -31.32
C SER A 70 19.07 19.44 -31.14
N PRO A 71 19.84 19.09 -32.18
CA PRO A 71 19.44 18.90 -33.57
C PRO A 71 18.62 17.62 -33.81
N LYS A 72 17.88 17.58 -34.93
CA LYS A 72 17.10 16.38 -35.33
C LYS A 72 18.05 15.18 -35.46
N ILE A 73 17.69 14.05 -34.86
CA ILE A 73 18.38 12.77 -35.12
C ILE A 73 18.28 12.50 -36.63
N ARG A 74 19.41 12.28 -37.29
CA ARG A 74 19.43 11.82 -38.67
C ARG A 74 18.85 10.41 -38.70
N ALA A 75 17.77 10.24 -39.46
CA ALA A 75 17.28 8.92 -39.86
C ALA A 75 18.22 8.31 -40.91
#